data_AF-A0A7S1REY4-F1
#
_entry.id   AF-A0A7S1REY4-F1
#
_cell.length_a   1.000
_cell.length_b   1.000
_cell.length_c   1.000
_cell.angle_alpha   90.00
_cell.angle_beta   90.00
_cell.angle_gamma   90.00
#
_symmetry.space_group_name_H-M   'P 1'
#
loop_
_entity.id
_entity.type
_entity.pdbx_description
1 polymer ?
#
loop_
_entity_poly.entity_id
_entity_poly.type
_entity_poly.pdbx_seq_one_letter_code
_entity_poly.pdbx_strand_id
1 'polypeptide(L)'
;RGEEPGDTIAAMARDCSDPPPRLLVCGGDGTVTWILTELENCPELAGRNVPVAILPLGTGNDLARSLGWGKRLRAVSDVLDYLQWVTQATPVVLDQWRLVLRPHESLDESHKLRRQGSHPQLVSDPDTSRQLNAVMDEALGMQAPLDMEQREVPEVYVGFWQNYYSLGMDAKVAFYVDASRNGSMGRAFFRWGLGKVCYAWQGVRHSCCTRRMTPQLQAIRMANAADEDDADTSSARTLSPPLEERL
;
A
#
# COMPACT_ATOMS: atom_id res chain seq x y z
N ARG A 1 -0.10 0.06 28.51
CA ARG A 1 0.27 -0.78 27.35
C ARG A 1 -0.71 -0.38 26.26
N GLY A 2 -0.26 0.12 25.11
CA GLY A 2 -1.19 0.45 24.04
C GLY A 2 -1.83 -0.83 23.51
N GLU A 3 -3.14 -0.84 23.34
CA GLU A 3 -3.85 -1.89 22.61
C GLU A 3 -3.32 -1.89 21.17
N GLU A 4 -3.07 -3.07 20.60
CA GLU A 4 -2.74 -3.13 19.18
C GLU A 4 -4.00 -2.80 18.37
N PRO A 5 -3.86 -2.15 17.19
CA PRO A 5 -5.01 -1.84 16.36
C PRO A 5 -5.91 -3.03 16.02
N GLY A 6 -5.32 -4.22 15.87
CA GLY A 6 -6.04 -5.46 15.67
C GLY A 6 -7.00 -5.79 16.82
N ASP A 7 -6.62 -5.53 18.07
CA ASP A 7 -7.49 -5.75 19.24
C ASP A 7 -8.71 -4.81 19.22
N THR A 8 -8.48 -3.54 18.83
CA THR A 8 -9.56 -2.54 18.68
C THR A 8 -10.52 -2.94 17.57
N ILE A 9 -9.99 -3.39 16.44
CA ILE A 9 -10.79 -3.82 15.29
C ILE A 9 -11.58 -5.09 15.64
N ALA A 10 -10.98 -6.06 16.32
CA ALA A 10 -11.66 -7.25 16.80
C ALA A 10 -12.75 -6.91 17.84
N ALA A 11 -12.53 -5.92 18.69
CA ALA A 11 -13.57 -5.42 19.61
C ALA A 11 -14.73 -4.77 18.87
N MET A 12 -14.44 -3.98 17.84
CA MET A 12 -15.43 -3.38 16.96
C MET A 12 -16.21 -4.42 16.16
N ALA A 13 -15.56 -5.50 15.72
CA ALA A 13 -16.21 -6.62 15.04
C ALA A 13 -17.27 -7.30 15.92
N ARG A 14 -17.01 -7.42 17.23
CA ARG A 14 -17.97 -7.95 18.21
C ARG A 14 -19.13 -6.99 18.48
N ASP A 15 -18.96 -5.71 18.17
CA ASP A 15 -20.03 -4.72 18.26
C ASP A 15 -20.95 -4.83 17.03
N CYS A 16 -22.15 -5.38 17.25
CA CYS A 16 -23.16 -5.59 16.21
C CYS A 16 -24.00 -4.33 15.91
N SER A 17 -23.50 -3.13 16.24
CA SER A 17 -24.20 -1.88 15.94
C SER A 17 -24.44 -1.70 14.43
N ASP A 18 -25.65 -1.24 14.08
CA ASP A 18 -26.06 -0.85 12.72
C ASP A 18 -26.65 0.58 12.75
N PRO A 19 -26.00 1.57 12.09
CA PRO A 19 -24.77 1.44 11.30
C PRO A 19 -23.53 1.15 12.16
N PRO A 20 -22.46 0.58 11.58
CA PRO A 20 -21.22 0.33 12.31
C PRO A 20 -20.63 1.64 12.85
N PRO A 21 -19.88 1.58 13.97
CA PRO A 21 -19.22 2.75 14.52
C PRO A 21 -18.18 3.31 13.54
N ARG A 22 -17.95 4.62 13.63
CA ARG A 22 -16.93 5.33 12.84
C ARG A 22 -15.57 5.16 13.51
N LEU A 23 -14.57 4.75 12.75
CA LEU A 23 -13.20 4.60 13.24
C LEU A 23 -12.41 5.90 13.02
N LEU A 24 -11.89 6.50 14.08
CA LEU A 24 -11.01 7.66 13.99
C LEU A 24 -9.55 7.23 14.12
N VAL A 25 -8.76 7.44 13.06
CA VAL A 25 -7.34 7.11 13.02
C VAL A 25 -6.50 8.36 13.28
N CYS A 26 -5.79 8.37 14.39
CA CYS A 26 -4.91 9.46 14.80
C CYS A 26 -3.47 9.20 14.37
N GLY A 27 -3.06 9.71 13.21
CA GLY A 27 -1.75 9.38 12.64
C GLY A 27 -1.43 10.08 11.32
N GLY A 28 -0.49 9.49 10.59
CA GLY A 28 -0.21 9.86 9.18
C GLY A 28 -0.65 8.76 8.23
N ASP A 29 -0.31 8.91 6.95
CA ASP A 29 -0.76 7.99 5.89
C ASP A 29 -0.39 6.53 6.19
N GLY A 30 0.82 6.24 6.66
CA GLY A 30 1.23 4.87 7.00
C GLY A 30 0.44 4.24 8.17
N THR A 31 -0.01 5.05 9.13
CA THR A 31 -0.91 4.57 10.20
C THR A 31 -2.26 4.22 9.60
N VAL A 32 -2.79 5.05 8.70
CA VAL A 32 -4.07 4.78 8.03
C VAL A 32 -3.98 3.53 7.17
N THR A 33 -2.91 3.35 6.38
CA THR A 33 -2.67 2.12 5.61
C THR A 33 -2.68 0.89 6.51
N TRP A 34 -1.99 0.95 7.67
CA TRP A 34 -1.99 -0.16 8.62
C TRP A 34 -3.41 -0.49 9.10
N ILE A 35 -4.17 0.51 9.54
CA ILE A 35 -5.56 0.30 9.99
C ILE A 35 -6.44 -0.30 8.89
N LEU A 36 -6.32 0.17 7.65
CA LEU A 36 -7.09 -0.36 6.53
C LEU A 36 -6.74 -1.83 6.25
N THR A 37 -5.45 -2.19 6.32
CA THR A 37 -5.01 -3.59 6.21
C THR A 37 -5.57 -4.46 7.34
N GLU A 38 -5.59 -3.97 8.58
CA GLU A 38 -6.18 -4.72 9.70
C GLU A 38 -7.71 -4.89 9.55
N LEU A 39 -8.41 -3.89 8.99
CA LEU A 39 -9.84 -3.99 8.69
C LEU A 39 -10.10 -5.03 7.59
N GLU A 40 -9.29 -5.04 6.52
CA GLU A 40 -9.37 -6.01 5.43
C GLU A 40 -9.09 -7.44 5.92
N ASN A 41 -8.19 -7.58 6.90
CA ASN A 41 -7.83 -8.87 7.50
C ASN A 41 -8.84 -9.36 8.56
N CYS A 42 -9.93 -8.63 8.83
CA CYS A 42 -10.97 -9.00 9.79
C CYS A 42 -12.24 -9.49 9.06
N PRO A 43 -12.45 -10.81 8.90
CA PRO A 43 -13.56 -11.35 8.12
C PRO A 43 -14.94 -10.97 8.67
N GLU A 44 -15.06 -10.75 9.98
CA GLU A 44 -16.31 -10.37 10.65
C GLU A 44 -16.78 -8.96 10.28
N LEU A 45 -15.88 -8.11 9.77
CA LEU A 45 -16.19 -6.76 9.30
C LEU A 45 -16.32 -6.68 7.77
N ALA A 46 -16.06 -7.78 7.06
CA ALA A 46 -16.23 -7.84 5.61
C ALA A 46 -17.66 -7.43 5.22
N GLY A 47 -17.78 -6.54 4.23
CA GLY A 47 -19.07 -6.01 3.76
C GLY A 47 -19.75 -4.98 4.67
N ARG A 48 -19.29 -4.76 5.92
CA ARG A 48 -19.90 -3.78 6.84
C ARG A 48 -19.59 -2.33 6.47
N ASN A 49 -18.67 -2.05 5.54
CA ASN A 49 -18.32 -0.70 5.06
C ASN A 49 -18.02 0.28 6.22
N VAL A 50 -17.12 -0.11 7.12
CA VAL A 50 -16.76 0.69 8.30
C VAL A 50 -16.18 2.05 7.88
N PRO A 51 -16.83 3.18 8.23
CA PRO A 51 -16.31 4.49 7.86
C PRO A 51 -15.04 4.84 8.67
N VAL A 52 -13.98 5.23 7.96
CA VAL A 52 -12.71 5.65 8.57
C VAL A 52 -12.52 7.16 8.40
N ALA A 53 -12.31 7.85 9.52
CA ALA A 53 -11.93 9.25 9.58
C ALA A 53 -10.46 9.38 10.00
N ILE A 54 -9.81 10.47 9.57
CA ILE A 54 -8.38 10.68 9.82
C ILE A 54 -8.19 11.95 10.64
N LEU A 55 -7.50 11.83 11.78
CA LEU A 55 -6.94 12.97 12.50
C LEU A 55 -5.44 13.10 12.12
N PRO A 56 -5.06 14.12 11.33
CA PRO A 56 -3.72 14.22 10.73
C PRO A 56 -2.67 14.66 11.76
N LEU A 57 -2.08 13.68 12.45
CA LEU A 57 -0.99 13.88 13.43
C LEU A 57 0.39 13.49 12.86
N GLY A 58 0.43 12.93 11.65
CA GLY A 58 1.65 12.44 11.01
C GLY A 58 2.49 13.50 10.30
N THR A 59 3.60 13.02 9.73
CA THR A 59 4.47 13.84 8.87
C THR A 59 3.92 13.93 7.45
N GLY A 60 3.49 12.79 6.87
CA GLY A 60 2.73 12.67 5.63
C GLY A 60 1.25 12.45 5.95
N ASN A 61 0.41 13.36 5.44
CA ASN A 61 -1.05 13.40 5.68
C ASN A 61 -1.75 13.69 4.35
N ASP A 62 -1.29 13.06 3.27
CA ASP A 62 -1.79 13.30 1.93
C ASP A 62 -3.22 12.75 1.78
N LEU A 63 -3.52 11.62 2.43
CA LEU A 63 -4.88 11.06 2.43
C LEU A 63 -5.85 11.97 3.19
N ALA A 64 -5.44 12.50 4.35
CA ALA A 64 -6.25 13.45 5.11
C ALA A 64 -6.54 14.74 4.30
N ARG A 65 -5.56 15.25 3.54
CA ARG A 65 -5.79 16.42 2.69
C ARG A 65 -6.73 16.13 1.53
N SER A 66 -6.58 14.97 0.90
CA SER A 66 -7.38 14.57 -0.25
C SER A 66 -8.84 14.33 0.14
N LEU A 67 -9.08 13.79 1.34
CA LEU A 67 -10.42 13.57 1.90
C LEU A 67 -11.00 14.78 2.66
N GLY A 68 -10.32 15.93 2.61
CA GLY A 68 -10.85 17.17 3.18
C GLY A 68 -10.65 17.38 4.69
N TRP A 69 -10.04 16.43 5.40
CA TRP A 69 -9.70 16.50 6.84
C TRP A 69 -8.64 17.55 7.18
N GLY A 70 -7.90 18.01 6.17
CA GLY A 70 -6.92 19.08 6.28
C GLY A 70 -5.49 18.59 6.52
N LYS A 71 -4.57 19.55 6.73
CA LYS A 71 -3.13 19.27 6.70
C LYS A 71 -2.60 18.67 7.99
N ARG A 72 -3.00 19.25 9.14
CA ARG A 72 -2.59 18.91 10.51
C ARG A 72 -3.62 19.47 11.49
N LEU A 73 -3.73 18.85 12.66
CA LEU A 73 -4.41 19.46 13.81
C LEU A 73 -3.65 20.72 14.25
N ARG A 74 -4.35 21.84 14.44
CA ARG A 74 -3.72 23.15 14.73
C ARG A 74 -3.48 23.34 16.21
N ALA A 75 -4.49 23.06 17.03
CA ALA A 75 -4.40 23.10 18.48
C ALA A 75 -5.19 21.95 19.11
N VAL A 76 -4.80 21.56 20.33
CA VAL A 76 -5.51 20.53 21.11
C VAL A 76 -6.93 20.98 21.48
N SER A 77 -7.15 22.30 21.61
CA SER A 77 -8.48 22.89 21.81
C SER A 77 -9.47 22.51 20.71
N ASP A 78 -8.98 22.27 19.49
CA ASP A 78 -9.82 22.05 18.32
C ASP A 78 -10.31 20.58 18.22
N VAL A 79 -9.86 19.71 19.12
CA VAL A 79 -10.18 18.27 19.08
C VAL A 79 -11.68 18.03 19.22
N LEU A 80 -12.37 18.77 20.10
CA LEU A 80 -13.82 18.62 20.29
C LEU A 80 -14.59 18.98 19.01
N ASP A 81 -14.24 20.10 18.39
CA ASP A 81 -14.84 20.53 17.12
C ASP A 81 -14.53 19.51 16.01
N TYR A 82 -13.32 18.94 16.01
CA TYR A 82 -12.92 17.90 15.07
C TYR A 82 -13.75 16.62 15.24
N LEU A 83 -14.00 16.18 16.48
CA LEU A 83 -14.85 15.02 16.76
C LEU A 83 -16.29 15.28 16.31
N GLN A 84 -16.81 16.49 16.55
CA GLN A 84 -18.13 16.86 16.04
C GLN A 84 -18.15 16.81 14.51
N TRP A 85 -17.11 17.30 13.85
CA TRP A 85 -16.99 17.21 12.39
C TRP A 85 -16.95 15.76 11.91
N VAL A 86 -16.21 14.87 12.58
CA VAL A 86 -16.16 13.43 12.26
C VAL A 86 -17.53 12.77 12.36
N THR A 87 -18.34 13.12 13.36
CA THR A 87 -19.70 12.57 13.51
C THR A 87 -20.65 13.03 12.41
N GLN A 88 -20.45 14.23 11.87
CA GLN A 88 -21.30 14.83 10.82
C GLN A 88 -20.81 14.55 9.40
N ALA A 89 -19.57 14.07 9.24
CA ALA A 89 -18.96 13.85 7.94
C ALA A 89 -19.69 12.76 7.13
N THR A 90 -19.77 12.96 5.82
CA THR A 90 -20.33 11.96 4.90
C THR A 90 -19.23 10.99 4.46
N PRO A 91 -19.41 9.67 4.61
CA PRO A 91 -18.46 8.68 4.10
C PRO A 91 -18.32 8.78 2.57
N VAL A 92 -17.12 8.50 2.07
CA VAL A 92 -16.83 8.38 0.64
C VAL A 92 -16.10 7.06 0.39
N VAL A 93 -16.31 6.47 -0.78
CA VAL A 93 -15.58 5.28 -1.21
C VAL A 93 -14.15 5.67 -1.56
N LEU A 94 -13.18 4.87 -1.14
CA LEU A 94 -11.76 5.06 -1.40
C LEU A 94 -11.24 3.92 -2.25
N ASP A 95 -10.74 4.23 -3.44
CA ASP A 95 -10.08 3.25 -4.30
C ASP A 95 -8.70 2.88 -3.73
N GLN A 96 -8.34 1.60 -3.82
CA GLN A 96 -7.05 1.09 -3.40
C GLN A 96 -6.34 0.37 -4.53
N TRP A 97 -5.03 0.60 -4.64
CA TRP A 97 -4.16 -0.13 -5.55
C TRP A 97 -3.61 -1.37 -4.88
N ARG A 98 -3.96 -2.55 -5.37
CA ARG A 98 -3.27 -3.80 -5.01
C ARG A 98 -2.04 -3.97 -5.90
N LEU A 99 -0.86 -3.95 -5.31
CA LEU A 99 0.40 -4.13 -6.01
C LEU A 99 0.99 -5.50 -5.70
N VAL A 100 1.37 -6.23 -6.75
CA VAL A 100 2.09 -7.50 -6.67
C VAL A 100 3.51 -7.26 -7.14
N LEU A 101 4.48 -7.49 -6.26
CA LEU A 101 5.89 -7.24 -6.52
C LEU A 101 6.68 -8.54 -6.49
N ARG A 102 7.38 -8.82 -7.58
CA ARG A 102 8.37 -9.89 -7.67
C ARG A 102 9.76 -9.27 -7.82
N PRO A 103 10.65 -9.41 -6.82
CA PRO A 103 12.04 -9.01 -6.96
C PRO A 103 12.69 -9.68 -8.16
N HIS A 104 13.53 -8.94 -8.90
CA HIS A 104 14.27 -9.51 -10.02
C HIS A 104 15.33 -10.52 -9.56
N GLU A 105 15.91 -10.27 -8.39
CA GLU A 105 16.90 -11.10 -7.69
C GLU A 105 16.40 -11.35 -6.27
N SER A 106 16.85 -12.45 -5.66
CA SER A 106 16.52 -12.74 -4.26
C SER A 106 16.98 -11.60 -3.35
N LEU A 107 16.10 -11.18 -2.46
CA LEU A 107 16.42 -10.14 -1.50
C LEU A 107 17.29 -10.71 -0.38
N ASP A 108 18.29 -9.96 0.07
CA ASP A 108 19.08 -10.32 1.25
C ASP A 108 18.20 -10.53 2.48
N GLU A 109 18.59 -11.44 3.39
CA GLU A 109 17.88 -11.67 4.66
C GLU A 109 17.72 -10.39 5.51
N SER A 110 18.65 -9.45 5.37
CA SER A 110 18.60 -8.16 6.08
C SER A 110 17.69 -7.10 5.44
N HIS A 111 17.10 -7.41 4.27
CA HIS A 111 16.30 -6.47 3.49
C HIS A 111 15.04 -6.04 4.24
N LYS A 112 14.66 -4.77 4.11
CA LYS A 112 13.54 -4.17 4.88
C LYS A 112 12.20 -4.89 4.64
N LEU A 113 11.97 -5.42 3.44
CA LEU A 113 10.76 -6.15 3.07
C LEU A 113 10.65 -7.55 3.69
N ARG A 114 11.76 -8.12 4.17
CA ARG A 114 11.72 -9.40 4.90
C ARG A 114 11.37 -9.22 6.37
N ARG A 115 11.29 -7.97 6.85
CA ARG A 115 10.97 -7.70 8.26
C ARG A 115 9.48 -7.91 8.50
N GLN A 116 9.16 -8.52 9.63
CA GLN A 116 7.78 -8.64 10.09
C GLN A 116 7.13 -7.27 10.22
N GLY A 117 5.89 -7.15 9.72
CA GLY A 117 5.15 -5.88 9.70
C GLY A 117 5.61 -4.87 8.65
N SER A 118 6.54 -5.24 7.76
CA SER A 118 6.84 -4.41 6.59
C SER A 118 5.67 -4.44 5.59
N HIS A 119 5.51 -3.35 4.85
CA HIS A 119 4.58 -3.25 3.72
C HIS A 119 5.39 -2.92 2.46
N PRO A 120 5.17 -3.62 1.34
CA PRO A 120 4.30 -4.80 1.15
C PRO A 120 4.79 -6.06 1.89
N GLN A 121 3.92 -7.04 2.07
CA GLN A 121 4.19 -8.28 2.82
C GLN A 121 4.50 -9.46 1.89
N LEU A 122 5.40 -10.35 2.32
CA LEU A 122 5.69 -11.60 1.64
C LEU A 122 4.46 -12.52 1.63
N VAL A 123 4.15 -13.09 0.49
CA VAL A 123 3.09 -14.11 0.36
C VAL A 123 3.60 -15.43 0.95
N SER A 124 3.03 -15.84 2.08
CA SER A 124 3.40 -17.08 2.77
C SER A 124 2.77 -18.33 2.17
N ASP A 125 1.60 -18.19 1.55
CA ASP A 125 0.88 -19.32 0.94
C ASP A 125 1.53 -19.75 -0.40
N PRO A 126 2.04 -20.99 -0.51
CA PRO A 126 2.72 -21.45 -1.71
C PRO A 126 1.84 -21.48 -2.96
N ASP A 127 0.56 -21.82 -2.81
CA ASP A 127 -0.37 -21.92 -3.93
C ASP A 127 -0.67 -20.53 -4.51
N THR A 128 -0.98 -19.56 -3.64
CA THR A 128 -1.13 -18.14 -4.01
C THR A 128 0.15 -17.59 -4.64
N SER A 129 1.32 -17.91 -4.08
CA SER A 129 2.61 -17.46 -4.62
C SER A 129 2.85 -17.99 -6.04
N ARG A 130 2.58 -19.27 -6.30
CA ARG A 130 2.69 -19.85 -7.65
C ARG A 130 1.72 -19.20 -8.62
N GLN A 131 0.49 -18.94 -8.19
CA GLN A 131 -0.52 -18.32 -9.02
C GLN A 131 -0.16 -16.88 -9.41
N LEU A 132 0.28 -16.06 -8.44
CA LEU A 132 0.71 -14.70 -8.72
C LEU A 132 1.94 -14.65 -9.64
N ASN A 133 2.89 -15.58 -9.45
CA ASN A 133 4.03 -15.72 -10.35
C ASN A 133 3.59 -16.05 -11.78
N ALA A 134 2.66 -16.99 -11.95
CA ALA A 134 2.14 -17.36 -13.26
C ALA A 134 1.49 -16.18 -13.99
N VAL A 135 0.65 -15.41 -13.29
CA VAL A 135 0.03 -14.18 -13.83
C VAL A 135 1.10 -13.16 -14.25
N MET A 136 2.15 -12.99 -13.45
CA MET A 136 3.25 -12.08 -13.79
C MET A 136 4.07 -12.58 -14.99
N ASP A 137 4.32 -13.88 -15.11
CA ASP A 137 5.04 -14.45 -16.25
C ASP A 137 4.24 -14.30 -17.54
N GLU A 138 2.94 -14.54 -17.51
CA GLU A 138 2.03 -14.30 -18.62
C GLU A 138 2.02 -12.82 -19.03
N ALA A 139 1.87 -11.90 -18.07
CA ALA A 139 1.88 -10.46 -18.32
C ALA A 139 3.20 -9.99 -18.95
N LEU A 140 4.33 -10.60 -18.58
CA LEU A 140 5.66 -10.30 -19.13
C LEU A 140 5.96 -11.05 -20.43
N GLY A 141 5.08 -11.94 -20.89
CA GLY A 141 5.32 -12.81 -22.04
C GLY A 141 6.47 -13.80 -21.83
N MET A 142 6.75 -14.14 -20.57
CA MET A 142 7.74 -15.13 -20.20
C MET A 142 7.10 -16.51 -20.31
N GLN A 143 7.67 -17.39 -21.14
CA GLN A 143 7.25 -18.79 -21.17
C GLN A 143 7.71 -19.47 -19.88
N ALA A 144 6.83 -20.29 -19.29
CA ALA A 144 7.21 -21.16 -18.19
C ALA A 144 8.46 -21.96 -18.62
N PRO A 145 9.58 -21.88 -17.90
CA PRO A 145 10.76 -22.67 -18.22
C PRO A 145 10.38 -24.15 -18.27
N LEU A 146 10.91 -24.89 -19.26
CA LEU A 146 10.65 -26.32 -19.45
C LEU A 146 11.03 -27.18 -18.23
N ASP A 147 11.81 -26.62 -17.29
CA ASP A 147 12.39 -27.30 -16.13
C ASP A 147 11.66 -26.89 -14.84
N MET A 148 10.39 -27.29 -14.69
CA MET A 148 9.52 -26.93 -13.56
C MET A 148 9.88 -27.62 -12.22
N GLU A 149 10.72 -28.66 -12.23
CA GLU A 149 10.90 -29.52 -11.05
C GLU A 149 12.03 -29.10 -10.09
N GLN A 150 12.87 -28.10 -10.42
CA GLN A 150 14.08 -27.81 -9.63
C GLN A 150 14.34 -26.33 -9.31
N ARG A 151 13.46 -25.40 -9.71
CA ARG A 151 13.65 -23.97 -9.42
C ARG A 151 12.78 -23.54 -8.23
N GLU A 152 13.40 -22.92 -7.22
CA GLU A 152 12.67 -22.28 -6.13
C GLU A 152 11.66 -21.27 -6.69
N VAL A 153 10.43 -21.29 -6.16
CA VAL A 153 9.37 -20.36 -6.54
C VAL A 153 9.84 -18.94 -6.18
N PRO A 154 9.87 -17.99 -7.13
CA PRO A 154 10.30 -16.63 -6.82
C PRO A 154 9.42 -16.01 -5.74
N GLU A 155 10.05 -15.27 -4.83
CA GLU A 155 9.31 -14.53 -3.80
C GLU A 155 8.40 -13.49 -4.42
N VAL A 156 7.19 -13.42 -3.91
CA VAL A 156 6.19 -12.42 -4.31
C VAL A 156 5.70 -11.71 -3.07
N TYR A 157 5.59 -10.39 -3.18
CA TYR A 157 5.12 -9.49 -2.13
C TYR A 157 3.83 -8.84 -2.59
N VAL A 158 2.86 -8.70 -1.69
CA VAL A 158 1.57 -8.04 -1.96
C VAL A 158 1.39 -6.89 -0.99
N GLY A 159 0.91 -5.75 -1.49
CA GLY A 159 0.52 -4.62 -0.66
C GLY A 159 -0.56 -3.77 -1.30
N PHE A 160 -1.12 -2.88 -0.49
CA PHE A 160 -2.18 -1.95 -0.87
C PHE A 160 -1.75 -0.49 -0.69
N TRP A 161 -2.05 0.36 -1.67
CA TRP A 161 -1.73 1.79 -1.66
C TRP A 161 -2.98 2.63 -1.89
N GLN A 162 -3.16 3.68 -1.08
CA GLN A 162 -4.37 4.52 -1.09
C GLN A 162 -4.21 5.84 -1.87
N ASN A 163 -2.98 6.32 -2.05
CA ASN A 163 -2.73 7.64 -2.65
C ASN A 163 -1.95 7.52 -3.96
N TYR A 164 -0.63 7.32 -3.84
CA TYR A 164 0.28 7.21 -4.96
C TYR A 164 1.42 6.26 -4.60
N TYR A 165 1.95 5.61 -5.63
CA TYR A 165 3.24 4.94 -5.56
C TYR A 165 4.10 5.45 -6.72
N SER A 166 5.41 5.41 -6.54
CA SER A 166 6.36 5.93 -7.51
C SER A 166 7.09 4.79 -8.19
N LEU A 167 7.36 4.94 -9.49
CA LEU A 167 8.21 4.04 -10.27
C LEU A 167 9.33 4.81 -10.98
N GLY A 168 10.38 4.09 -11.38
CA GLY A 168 11.44 4.64 -12.22
C GLY A 168 12.22 5.78 -11.57
N MET A 169 12.31 6.91 -12.27
CA MET A 169 13.14 8.05 -11.85
C MET A 169 12.69 8.61 -10.49
N ASP A 170 11.39 8.79 -10.28
CA ASP A 170 10.86 9.37 -9.05
C ASP A 170 11.14 8.46 -7.85
N ALA A 171 10.87 7.16 -7.98
CA ALA A 171 11.21 6.16 -6.96
C ALA A 171 12.71 6.16 -6.63
N LYS A 172 13.56 6.27 -7.66
CA LYS A 172 15.02 6.35 -7.49
C LYS A 172 15.43 7.59 -6.71
N VAL A 173 14.89 8.76 -7.03
CA VAL A 173 15.17 10.00 -6.29
C VAL A 173 14.70 9.87 -4.84
N ALA A 174 13.48 9.39 -4.61
CA ALA A 174 12.93 9.16 -3.27
C ALA A 174 13.80 8.21 -2.43
N PHE A 175 14.29 7.12 -3.03
CA PHE A 175 15.21 6.18 -2.37
C PHE A 175 16.50 6.86 -1.89
N TYR A 176 17.16 7.64 -2.75
CA TYR A 176 18.41 8.32 -2.36
C TYR A 176 18.18 9.46 -1.36
N VAL A 177 16.99 10.07 -1.38
CA VAL A 177 16.56 11.05 -0.37
C VAL A 177 16.41 10.38 1.00
N ASP A 178 15.75 9.21 1.08
CA ASP A 178 15.65 8.44 2.33
C ASP A 178 17.03 7.98 2.83
N ALA A 179 17.87 7.46 1.94
CA ALA A 179 19.24 7.07 2.27
C ALA A 179 20.04 8.25 2.85
N SER A 180 19.90 9.45 2.26
CA SER A 180 20.56 10.67 2.74
C SER A 180 20.05 11.10 4.11
N ARG A 181 18.75 10.95 4.37
CA ARG A 181 18.12 11.30 5.64
C ARG A 181 18.63 10.43 6.79
N ASN A 182 18.97 9.16 6.54
CA ASN A 182 19.40 8.23 7.59
C ASN A 182 20.82 8.49 8.13
N GLY A 183 21.61 9.36 7.47
CA GLY A 183 22.89 9.84 8.00
C GLY A 183 22.76 10.80 9.19
N SER A 184 23.81 10.90 10.00
CA SER A 184 23.88 11.83 11.14
C SER A 184 23.69 13.29 10.71
N MET A 185 24.38 13.71 9.64
CA MET A 185 24.24 15.04 9.05
C MET A 185 22.88 15.23 8.34
N GLY A 186 22.37 14.18 7.70
CA GLY A 186 21.07 14.20 7.02
C GLY A 186 19.90 14.48 7.97
N ARG A 187 19.83 13.80 9.10
CA ARG A 187 18.78 14.05 10.12
C ARG A 187 18.72 15.50 10.57
N ALA A 188 19.87 16.13 10.79
CA ALA A 188 19.94 17.54 11.17
C ALA A 188 19.43 18.46 10.04
N PHE A 189 19.84 18.18 8.79
CA PHE A 189 19.45 18.96 7.61
C PHE A 189 17.94 18.92 7.36
N PHE A 190 17.32 17.74 7.50
CA PHE A 190 15.86 17.58 7.40
C PHE A 190 15.13 18.26 8.57
N ARG A 191 15.70 18.22 9.78
CA ARG A 191 15.12 18.90 10.95
C ARG A 191 15.10 20.42 10.80
N TRP A 192 16.01 20.98 10.02
CA TRP A 192 16.06 22.42 9.71
C TRP A 192 15.21 22.82 8.48
N GLY A 193 14.41 21.89 7.94
CA GLY A 193 13.53 22.19 6.80
C GLY A 193 14.22 22.24 5.44
N LEU A 194 15.52 21.88 5.37
CA LEU A 194 16.30 21.90 4.13
C LEU A 194 16.14 20.62 3.29
N GLY A 195 15.19 19.74 3.65
CA GLY A 195 14.91 18.50 2.92
C GLY A 195 14.58 18.71 1.43
N LYS A 196 13.97 19.86 1.08
CA LYS A 196 13.68 20.22 -0.32
C LYS A 196 14.96 20.41 -1.15
N VAL A 197 16.02 20.96 -0.55
CA VAL A 197 17.32 21.13 -1.22
C VAL A 197 17.95 19.76 -1.48
N CYS A 198 17.87 18.85 -0.52
CA CYS A 198 18.31 17.46 -0.69
C CYS A 198 17.54 16.78 -1.82
N TYR A 199 16.22 16.92 -1.85
CA TYR A 199 15.38 16.36 -2.92
C TYR A 199 15.77 16.93 -4.29
N ALA A 200 15.93 18.26 -4.41
CA ALA A 200 16.35 18.89 -5.67
C ALA A 200 17.74 18.43 -6.12
N TRP A 201 18.70 18.33 -5.21
CA TRP A 201 20.06 17.86 -5.52
C TRP A 201 20.07 16.39 -5.96
N GLN A 202 19.36 15.52 -5.24
CA GLN A 202 19.22 14.12 -5.63
C GLN A 202 18.47 13.97 -6.96
N GLY A 203 17.47 14.81 -7.19
CA GLY A 203 16.77 14.96 -8.47
C GLY A 203 17.76 15.22 -9.60
N VAL A 204 18.51 16.33 -9.56
CA VAL A 204 19.50 16.66 -10.60
C VAL A 204 20.53 15.53 -10.78
N ARG A 205 21.12 15.05 -9.68
CA ARG A 205 22.16 14.01 -9.71
C ARG A 205 21.68 12.72 -10.36
N HIS A 206 20.47 12.27 -10.05
CA HIS A 206 19.94 11.00 -10.53
C HIS A 206 19.09 11.10 -11.80
N SER A 207 18.59 12.29 -12.16
CA SER A 207 17.92 12.55 -13.43
C SER A 207 18.91 12.78 -14.58
N CYS A 208 20.07 13.41 -14.34
CA CYS A 208 21.02 13.72 -15.41
C CYS A 208 21.85 12.52 -15.89
N CYS A 209 21.96 11.45 -15.08
CA CYS A 209 22.77 10.28 -15.38
C CYS A 209 21.98 8.96 -15.41
N THR A 210 20.65 9.03 -15.41
CA THR A 210 19.85 7.82 -15.58
C THR A 210 19.91 7.37 -17.03
N ARG A 211 20.19 6.07 -17.25
CA ARG A 211 19.89 5.42 -18.53
C ARG A 211 18.46 5.82 -18.89
N ARG A 212 18.22 6.24 -20.15
CA ARG A 212 16.86 6.35 -20.71
C ARG A 212 16.08 5.15 -20.19
N MET A 213 14.87 5.37 -19.65
CA MET A 213 13.97 4.28 -19.25
C MET A 213 14.10 3.20 -20.32
N THR A 214 14.57 2.02 -19.92
CA THR A 214 14.76 0.92 -20.86
C THR A 214 13.42 0.71 -21.59
N PRO A 215 13.44 0.23 -22.83
CA PRO A 215 12.22 -0.11 -23.57
C PRO A 215 11.24 -1.02 -22.80
N GLN A 216 11.67 -1.60 -21.67
CA GLN A 216 10.86 -2.36 -20.72
C GLN A 216 9.64 -1.61 -20.18
N LEU A 217 9.64 -0.27 -20.08
CA LEU A 217 8.42 0.48 -19.76
C LEU A 217 7.41 0.56 -20.93
N GLN A 218 7.81 0.15 -22.14
CA GLN A 218 6.88 -0.09 -23.25
C GLN A 218 6.06 -1.38 -23.05
N ALA A 219 6.44 -2.23 -22.09
CA ALA A 219 5.65 -3.38 -21.67
C ALA A 219 4.74 -3.06 -20.47
N ILE A 220 4.25 -1.81 -20.34
CA ILE A 220 3.01 -1.58 -19.60
C ILE A 220 1.90 -2.21 -20.44
N ARG A 221 1.62 -3.49 -20.18
CA ARG A 221 0.39 -4.12 -20.64
C ARG A 221 -0.69 -3.71 -19.64
N MET A 222 -1.53 -2.77 -20.04
CA MET A 222 -2.83 -2.62 -19.40
C MET A 222 -3.68 -3.76 -19.92
N ALA A 223 -3.82 -4.84 -19.15
CA ALA A 223 -4.84 -5.83 -19.43
C ALA A 223 -6.19 -5.14 -19.15
N ASN A 224 -6.94 -4.84 -20.21
CA ASN A 224 -8.31 -4.37 -20.05
C ASN A 224 -9.18 -5.59 -19.76
N ALA A 225 -9.99 -5.53 -18.71
CA ALA A 225 -10.97 -6.56 -18.38
C ALA A 225 -12.03 -6.81 -19.48
N ALA A 226 -11.99 -6.03 -20.58
CA ALA A 226 -12.91 -6.12 -21.71
C ALA A 226 -12.40 -6.98 -22.88
N ASP A 227 -11.17 -7.48 -22.83
CA ASP A 227 -10.64 -8.38 -23.88
C ASP A 227 -10.95 -9.87 -23.61
N GLU A 228 -11.77 -10.19 -22.60
CA GLU A 228 -12.13 -11.56 -22.20
C GLU A 228 -13.32 -12.18 -22.97
N ASP A 229 -14.01 -11.43 -23.84
CA ASP A 229 -15.28 -11.89 -24.45
C ASP A 229 -15.13 -12.75 -25.72
N ASP A 230 -13.95 -12.93 -26.31
CA ASP A 230 -13.83 -13.60 -27.64
C ASP A 230 -12.73 -14.68 -27.79
N ALA A 231 -12.19 -15.25 -26.70
CA ALA A 231 -11.30 -16.41 -26.82
C ALA A 231 -11.53 -17.44 -25.70
N ASP A 232 -12.13 -18.58 -26.08
CA ASP A 232 -12.22 -19.87 -25.37
C ASP A 232 -11.99 -19.82 -23.84
N THR A 233 -13.04 -19.40 -23.15
CA THR A 233 -13.13 -19.30 -21.70
C THR A 233 -13.26 -20.69 -21.05
N SER A 234 -12.14 -21.35 -20.74
CA SER A 234 -12.17 -22.53 -19.85
C SER A 234 -11.07 -22.62 -18.79
N SER A 235 -10.25 -21.58 -18.57
CA SER A 235 -9.19 -21.64 -17.53
C SER A 235 -9.02 -20.38 -16.66
N ALA A 236 -9.83 -19.34 -16.86
CA ALA A 236 -9.76 -18.09 -16.08
C ALA A 236 -10.95 -17.88 -15.13
N ARG A 237 -11.54 -18.96 -14.61
CA ARG A 237 -12.50 -18.85 -13.50
C ARG A 237 -11.84 -19.30 -12.20
N THR A 238 -11.93 -18.40 -11.22
CA THR A 238 -11.80 -18.63 -9.77
C THR A 238 -10.44 -18.29 -9.14
N LEU A 239 -10.11 -16.99 -9.08
CA LEU A 239 -9.59 -16.41 -7.83
C LEU A 239 -10.75 -15.74 -7.14
N SER A 240 -11.43 -16.46 -6.25
CA SER A 240 -12.55 -15.94 -5.51
C SER A 240 -12.13 -14.71 -4.68
N PRO A 241 -12.93 -13.63 -4.65
CA PRO A 241 -12.77 -12.57 -3.66
C PRO A 241 -13.05 -13.15 -2.27
N PRO A 242 -12.30 -12.77 -1.21
CA PRO A 242 -12.74 -13.09 0.13
C PRO A 242 -13.93 -12.19 0.49
N LEU A 243 -15.10 -12.83 0.52
CA LEU A 243 -16.36 -12.39 1.11
C LEU A 243 -17.08 -11.20 0.48
N GLU A 244 -17.91 -11.50 -0.52
CA GLU A 244 -19.29 -11.00 -0.52
C GLU A 244 -20.26 -12.18 -0.41
N GLU A 245 -21.24 -11.99 0.48
CA GLU A 245 -22.51 -12.70 0.63
C GLU A 245 -22.54 -14.10 1.27
N ARG A 246 -22.84 -14.10 2.58
CA ARG A 246 -23.89 -14.95 3.11
C ARG A 246 -24.96 -14.07 3.74
N LEU A 247 -26.12 -13.97 3.06
CA LEU A 247 -27.47 -13.63 3.54
C LEU A 247 -27.64 -12.37 4.40
#